data_AF-A0A3A9GFY3-F1
#
_entry.id   AF-A0A3A9GFY3-F1
#
_cell.length_a   1.000
_cell.length_b   1.000
_cell.length_c   1.000
_cell.angle_alpha   90.00
_cell.angle_beta   90.00
_cell.angle_gamma   90.00
#
_symmetry.space_group_name_H-M   'P 1'
#
loop_
_entity.id
_entity.type
_entity.pdbx_description
1 polymer ?
#
loop_
_entity_poly.entity_id
_entity_poly.type
_entity_poly.pdbx_seq_one_letter_code
_entity_poly.pdbx_strand_id
1 'polypeptide(L)'
;MKNQQKNILKKILLCTLAGTLLVAFPVDIQAFKTSSDLKKTGQKIDELKEQKEAAEEKVDALKEQQSHLKGELADLNQQLSNVTEEINSLEVQIGDKETEIAVTQEELAAAIDTKEKQYESMKKRIQYIYETGGMDLASIILESKSMGEMLNKAEYVEAINKYDREMLHRYEDTCEQVALKEETLKQEKTELVGMQESMESKKTEVDSLISKTKDSISAKENEISDAKDVVSDYDAQIAKMKAYEEELERKKAEEAKKLAEQQKKKPTATSGGGSVTANSSDSAMLAAIVECEAGGESYEGQLAVASVVVNRVKSSSFPNTISGVIYQGGQFSPVASGRFAVVLARGASGSCAQAANAALSGNTNISALYFCRASSGVSGTVIGNHVFY
;
A
#
# COMPACT_ATOMS: atom_id res chain seq x y z
N MET A 1 -1.09 -24.73 -8.76
CA MET A 1 -0.04 -23.69 -8.97
C MET A 1 0.01 -22.58 -7.90
N LYS A 2 -0.96 -22.47 -6.98
CA LYS A 2 -1.01 -21.42 -5.93
C LYS A 2 -0.06 -21.59 -4.72
N ASN A 3 0.62 -22.74 -4.57
CA ASN A 3 1.56 -23.01 -3.46
C ASN A 3 3.04 -22.69 -3.75
N GLN A 4 3.39 -22.30 -4.99
CA GLN A 4 4.77 -21.96 -5.33
C GLN A 4 5.10 -20.47 -5.20
N GLN A 5 4.10 -19.57 -5.22
CA GLN A 5 4.35 -18.13 -5.05
C GLN A 5 4.45 -17.68 -3.58
N LYS A 6 3.82 -18.39 -2.63
CA LYS A 6 3.98 -18.13 -1.17
C LYS A 6 5.40 -18.37 -0.65
N ASN A 7 6.22 -19.14 -1.39
CA ASN A 7 7.61 -19.41 -1.02
C ASN A 7 8.63 -18.41 -1.58
N ILE A 8 8.21 -17.49 -2.47
CA ILE A 8 9.12 -16.49 -3.05
C ILE A 8 9.16 -15.23 -2.18
N LEU A 9 8.04 -14.84 -1.57
CA LEU A 9 8.00 -13.69 -0.64
C LEU A 9 8.70 -13.96 0.70
N LYS A 10 8.72 -15.22 1.17
CA LYS A 10 9.44 -15.62 2.40
C LYS A 10 10.97 -15.73 2.25
N LYS A 11 11.51 -15.62 1.02
CA LYS A 11 12.93 -15.91 0.74
C LYS A 11 13.85 -14.69 0.58
N ILE A 12 13.35 -13.47 0.75
CA ILE A 12 14.17 -12.25 0.56
C ILE A 12 14.68 -11.65 1.89
N LEU A 13 14.26 -12.17 3.06
CA LEU A 13 14.66 -11.63 4.36
C LEU A 13 15.62 -12.54 5.14
N LEU A 14 16.72 -12.97 4.50
CA LEU A 14 17.77 -13.75 5.18
C LEU A 14 19.16 -13.26 4.77
N CYS A 15 19.48 -12.02 5.14
CA CYS A 15 20.85 -11.50 5.04
C CYS A 15 21.40 -11.16 6.42
N THR A 16 22.49 -11.87 6.73
CA THR A 16 23.66 -11.51 7.54
C THR A 16 23.49 -11.36 9.06
N LEU A 17 24.19 -12.23 9.80
CA LEU A 17 25.38 -11.78 10.55
C LEU A 17 26.28 -12.98 10.89
N ALA A 18 27.45 -13.01 10.25
CA ALA A 18 28.54 -13.92 10.58
C ALA A 18 29.14 -13.53 11.94
N GLY A 19 29.26 -14.51 12.84
CA GLY A 19 29.98 -14.37 14.09
C GLY A 19 31.49 -14.51 13.87
N THR A 20 32.27 -13.58 14.43
CA THR A 20 33.73 -13.70 14.57
C THR A 20 34.18 -13.34 15.98
N LEU A 21 34.59 -14.41 16.68
CA LEU A 21 35.67 -14.59 17.65
C LEU A 21 36.21 -13.40 18.50
N LEU A 22 36.18 -13.63 19.82
CA LEU A 22 36.88 -12.96 20.91
C LEU A 22 38.42 -13.04 20.81
N VAL A 23 39.12 -11.93 21.09
CA VAL A 23 40.51 -11.87 21.61
C VAL A 23 40.59 -10.75 22.67
N ALA A 24 41.37 -10.96 23.73
CA ALA A 24 41.39 -10.22 25.01
C ALA A 24 42.39 -9.02 25.09
N PHE A 25 42.21 -8.17 26.15
CA PHE A 25 42.97 -6.98 26.67
C PHE A 25 42.60 -5.58 26.11
N PRO A 26 42.77 -4.43 26.84
CA PRO A 26 42.59 -4.07 28.25
C PRO A 26 41.38 -3.10 28.49
N VAL A 27 41.14 -2.67 29.73
CA VAL A 27 39.85 -2.16 30.30
C VAL A 27 39.31 -0.80 29.77
N ASP A 28 39.92 -0.13 28.80
CA ASP A 28 39.37 1.12 28.20
C ASP A 28 38.45 0.89 26.96
N ILE A 29 38.27 -0.36 26.51
CA ILE A 29 37.55 -0.68 25.26
C ILE A 29 36.03 -0.89 25.47
N GLN A 30 35.58 -1.15 26.70
CA GLN A 30 34.21 -1.60 26.98
C GLN A 30 33.18 -0.46 26.81
N ALA A 31 33.44 0.74 27.34
CA ALA A 31 32.50 1.87 27.31
C ALA A 31 32.28 2.43 25.89
N PHE A 32 33.29 2.38 25.02
CA PHE A 32 33.19 2.81 23.62
C PHE A 32 32.34 1.83 22.79
N LYS A 33 32.44 0.52 23.05
CA LYS A 33 31.57 -0.50 22.44
C LYS A 33 30.11 -0.29 22.84
N THR A 34 29.82 -0.12 24.13
CA THR A 34 28.45 0.10 24.63
C THR A 34 27.80 1.35 24.02
N SER A 35 28.55 2.45 23.88
CA SER A 35 28.01 3.68 23.25
C SER A 35 27.83 3.56 21.72
N SER A 36 28.65 2.74 21.04
CA SER A 36 28.49 2.45 19.61
C SER A 36 27.29 1.55 19.34
N ASP A 37 27.09 0.53 20.19
CA ASP A 37 25.97 -0.41 20.09
C ASP A 37 24.63 0.28 20.39
N LEU A 38 24.60 1.27 21.28
CA LEU A 38 23.43 2.13 21.53
C LEU A 38 23.01 2.91 20.28
N LYS A 39 23.97 3.55 19.60
CA LYS A 39 23.70 4.29 18.36
C LYS A 39 23.16 3.38 17.26
N LYS A 40 23.73 2.18 17.10
CA LYS A 40 23.24 1.18 16.12
C LYS A 40 21.85 0.67 16.46
N THR A 41 21.56 0.47 17.74
CA THR A 41 20.24 0.02 18.22
C THR A 41 19.18 1.09 17.94
N GLY A 42 19.47 2.36 18.25
CA GLY A 42 18.60 3.49 17.92
C GLY A 42 18.31 3.62 16.42
N GLN A 43 19.34 3.54 15.57
CA GLN A 43 19.17 3.54 14.11
C GLN A 43 18.25 2.40 13.64
N LYS A 44 18.41 1.20 14.19
CA LYS A 44 17.59 0.05 13.82
C LYS A 44 16.14 0.17 14.31
N ILE A 45 15.91 0.82 15.44
CA ILE A 45 14.56 1.15 15.92
C ILE A 45 13.89 2.13 14.94
N ASP A 46 14.61 3.14 14.48
CA ASP A 46 14.05 4.12 13.55
C ASP A 46 13.76 3.50 12.17
N GLU A 47 14.64 2.63 11.65
CA GLU A 47 14.38 1.82 10.45
C GLU A 47 13.12 0.95 10.60
N LEU A 48 12.95 0.29 11.75
CA LEU A 48 11.78 -0.55 12.01
C LEU A 48 10.49 0.27 12.12
N LYS A 49 10.55 1.49 12.68
CA LYS A 49 9.41 2.41 12.71
C LYS A 49 9.00 2.85 11.31
N GLU A 50 9.97 3.20 10.46
CA GLU A 50 9.70 3.61 9.08
C GLU A 50 9.07 2.45 8.28
N GLN A 51 9.58 1.23 8.45
CA GLN A 51 8.97 0.04 7.84
C GLN A 51 7.56 -0.26 8.37
N LYS A 52 7.34 -0.04 9.67
CA LYS A 52 6.01 -0.17 10.28
C LYS A 52 5.04 0.84 9.68
N GLU A 53 5.43 2.11 9.58
CA GLU A 53 4.61 3.18 9.03
C GLU A 53 4.23 2.87 7.56
N ALA A 54 5.19 2.43 6.75
CA ALA A 54 4.91 1.98 5.38
C ALA A 54 3.94 0.77 5.33
N ALA A 55 4.03 -0.14 6.30
CA ALA A 55 3.08 -1.27 6.41
C ALA A 55 1.68 -0.81 6.85
N GLU A 56 1.58 0.18 7.74
CA GLU A 56 0.31 0.81 8.15
C GLU A 56 -0.36 1.57 7.00
N GLU A 57 0.40 2.34 6.22
CA GLU A 57 -0.09 2.99 5.00
C GLU A 57 -0.67 1.97 4.00
N LYS A 58 0.01 0.83 3.84
CA LYS A 58 -0.48 -0.26 2.99
C LYS A 58 -1.79 -0.85 3.52
N VAL A 59 -1.93 -1.01 4.84
CA VAL A 59 -3.18 -1.48 5.45
C VAL A 59 -4.32 -0.51 5.15
N ASP A 60 -4.09 0.80 5.25
CA ASP A 60 -5.12 1.80 5.01
C ASP A 60 -5.50 1.88 3.53
N ALA A 61 -4.54 1.79 2.61
CA ALA A 61 -4.83 1.67 1.18
C ALA A 61 -5.66 0.43 0.85
N LEU A 62 -5.38 -0.71 1.48
CA LEU A 62 -6.17 -1.93 1.29
C LEU A 62 -7.59 -1.81 1.87
N LYS A 63 -7.77 -1.13 3.00
CA LYS A 63 -9.10 -0.85 3.56
C LYS A 63 -9.92 0.07 2.65
N GLU A 64 -9.29 1.09 2.06
CA GLU A 64 -9.95 1.98 1.11
C GLU A 64 -10.43 1.22 -0.12
N GLN A 65 -9.57 0.37 -0.70
CA GLN A 65 -9.96 -0.55 -1.78
C GLN A 65 -11.12 -1.47 -1.37
N GLN A 66 -11.08 -2.04 -0.16
CA GLN A 66 -12.18 -2.88 0.34
C GLN A 66 -13.48 -2.08 0.48
N SER A 67 -13.40 -0.82 0.95
CA SER A 67 -14.56 0.06 1.07
C SER A 67 -15.17 0.39 -0.29
N HIS A 68 -14.35 0.65 -1.30
CA HIS A 68 -14.80 0.87 -2.67
C HIS A 68 -15.55 -0.36 -3.21
N LEU A 69 -14.97 -1.56 -3.09
CA LEU A 69 -15.60 -2.81 -3.50
C LEU A 69 -16.92 -3.08 -2.75
N LYS A 70 -17.02 -2.71 -1.48
CA LYS A 70 -18.27 -2.79 -0.71
C LYS A 70 -19.33 -1.83 -1.24
N GLY A 71 -18.93 -0.64 -1.70
CA GLY A 71 -19.80 0.30 -2.40
C GLY A 71 -20.31 -0.28 -3.73
N GLU A 72 -19.41 -0.79 -4.57
CA GLU A 72 -19.77 -1.48 -5.82
C GLU A 72 -20.72 -2.67 -5.57
N LEU A 73 -20.50 -3.44 -4.50
CA LEU A 73 -21.40 -4.53 -4.12
C LEU A 73 -22.80 -4.03 -3.74
N ALA A 74 -22.91 -2.88 -3.06
CA ALA A 74 -24.19 -2.28 -2.74
C ALA A 74 -24.93 -1.83 -4.01
N ASP A 75 -24.21 -1.20 -4.95
CA ASP A 75 -24.77 -0.78 -6.24
C ASP A 75 -25.21 -2.00 -7.08
N LEU A 76 -24.41 -3.07 -7.10
CA LEU A 76 -24.76 -4.33 -7.77
C LEU A 76 -26.00 -4.98 -7.14
N ASN A 77 -26.16 -4.93 -5.82
CA ASN A 77 -27.37 -5.43 -5.15
C ASN A 77 -28.60 -4.57 -5.49
N GLN A 78 -28.44 -3.26 -5.69
CA GLN A 78 -29.53 -2.42 -6.18
C GLN A 78 -29.88 -2.76 -7.64
N GLN A 79 -28.88 -2.96 -8.49
CA GLN A 79 -29.09 -3.43 -9.87
C GLN A 79 -29.79 -4.80 -9.90
N LEU A 80 -29.47 -5.70 -8.98
CA LEU A 80 -30.17 -6.98 -8.84
C LEU A 80 -31.66 -6.79 -8.53
N SER A 81 -32.02 -5.81 -7.69
CA SER A 81 -33.43 -5.48 -7.43
C SER A 81 -34.14 -5.03 -8.71
N ASN A 82 -33.53 -4.12 -9.47
CA ASN A 82 -34.10 -3.65 -10.75
C ASN A 82 -34.23 -4.79 -11.77
N VAL A 83 -33.20 -5.62 -11.89
CA VAL A 83 -33.21 -6.80 -12.78
C VAL A 83 -34.27 -7.80 -12.33
N THR A 84 -34.52 -7.95 -11.03
CA THR A 84 -35.61 -8.80 -10.52
C THR A 84 -36.98 -8.27 -10.94
N GLU A 85 -37.20 -6.95 -10.89
CA GLU A 85 -38.44 -6.33 -11.39
C GLU A 85 -38.61 -6.53 -12.89
N GLU A 86 -37.53 -6.37 -13.66
CA GLU A 86 -37.53 -6.64 -15.11
C GLU A 86 -37.80 -8.12 -15.41
N ILE A 87 -37.24 -9.05 -14.64
CA ILE A 87 -37.49 -10.49 -14.75
C ILE A 87 -38.97 -10.79 -14.48
N ASN A 88 -39.55 -10.26 -13.40
CA ASN A 88 -40.97 -10.47 -13.10
C ASN A 88 -41.87 -9.95 -14.24
N SER A 89 -41.51 -8.81 -14.84
CA SER A 89 -42.22 -8.27 -16.00
C SER A 89 -42.08 -9.16 -17.24
N LEU A 90 -40.88 -9.73 -17.48
CA LEU A 90 -40.63 -10.67 -18.57
C LEU A 90 -41.36 -12.01 -18.34
N GLU A 91 -41.43 -12.52 -17.12
CA GLU A 91 -42.16 -13.74 -16.79
C GLU A 91 -43.66 -13.61 -17.10
N VAL A 92 -44.25 -12.44 -16.82
CA VAL A 92 -45.64 -12.16 -17.21
C VAL A 92 -45.78 -12.15 -18.74
N GLN A 93 -44.89 -11.44 -19.45
CA GLN A 93 -44.92 -11.39 -20.92
C GLN A 93 -44.72 -12.77 -21.57
N ILE A 94 -43.85 -13.60 -20.99
CA ILE A 94 -43.63 -14.99 -21.40
C ILE A 94 -44.93 -15.80 -21.22
N GLY A 95 -45.60 -15.68 -20.06
CA GLY A 95 -46.86 -16.38 -19.82
C GLY A 95 -47.99 -15.94 -20.77
N ASP A 96 -48.09 -14.65 -21.06
CA ASP A 96 -49.04 -14.11 -22.04
C ASP A 96 -48.73 -14.65 -23.44
N LYS A 97 -47.45 -14.63 -23.85
CA LYS A 97 -47.00 -15.13 -25.16
C LYS A 97 -47.20 -16.65 -25.30
N GLU A 98 -46.97 -17.43 -24.24
CA GLU A 98 -47.25 -18.87 -24.24
C GLU A 98 -48.75 -19.16 -24.43
N THR A 99 -49.61 -18.33 -23.84
CA THR A 99 -51.06 -18.41 -24.01
C THR A 99 -51.47 -18.05 -25.45
N GLU A 100 -50.92 -16.97 -26.02
CA GLU A 100 -51.13 -16.60 -27.43
C GLU A 100 -50.72 -17.74 -28.37
N ILE A 101 -49.53 -18.32 -28.16
CA ILE A 101 -49.03 -19.46 -28.94
C ILE A 101 -49.96 -20.67 -28.84
N ALA A 102 -50.50 -20.96 -27.66
CA ALA A 102 -51.43 -22.07 -27.47
C ALA A 102 -52.73 -21.87 -28.27
N VAL A 103 -53.28 -20.64 -28.25
CA VAL A 103 -54.46 -20.27 -29.03
C VAL A 103 -54.16 -20.36 -30.53
N THR A 104 -53.05 -19.80 -31.00
CA THR A 104 -52.63 -19.86 -32.42
C THR A 104 -52.46 -21.31 -32.89
N GLN A 105 -51.91 -22.20 -32.04
CA GLN A 105 -51.79 -23.62 -32.35
C GLN A 105 -53.14 -24.33 -32.49
N GLU A 106 -54.08 -24.07 -31.59
CA GLU A 106 -55.42 -24.64 -31.65
C GLU A 106 -56.16 -24.16 -32.90
N GLU A 107 -56.10 -22.86 -33.18
CA GLU A 107 -56.70 -22.26 -34.35
C GLU A 107 -56.08 -22.76 -35.67
N LEU A 108 -54.76 -22.97 -35.70
CA LEU A 108 -54.06 -23.54 -36.84
C LEU A 108 -54.50 -24.99 -37.06
N ALA A 109 -54.60 -25.80 -35.99
CA ALA A 109 -55.07 -27.17 -36.09
C ALA A 109 -56.50 -27.25 -36.65
N ALA A 110 -57.41 -26.38 -36.18
CA ALA A 110 -58.77 -26.29 -36.70
C ALA A 110 -58.83 -25.85 -38.18
N ALA A 111 -57.96 -24.91 -38.58
CA ALA A 111 -57.85 -24.48 -39.97
C ALA A 111 -57.30 -25.59 -40.89
N ILE A 112 -56.31 -26.36 -40.42
CA ILE A 112 -55.77 -27.52 -41.14
C ILE A 112 -56.83 -28.61 -41.32
N ASP A 113 -57.59 -28.94 -40.27
CA ASP A 113 -58.70 -29.92 -40.36
C ASP A 113 -59.79 -29.44 -41.33
N THR A 114 -60.12 -28.15 -41.31
CA THR A 114 -61.07 -27.54 -42.26
C THR A 114 -60.55 -27.64 -43.70
N LYS A 115 -59.27 -27.32 -43.92
CA LYS A 115 -58.60 -27.42 -45.22
C LYS A 115 -58.66 -28.86 -45.75
N GLU A 116 -58.37 -29.85 -44.91
CA GLU A 116 -58.40 -31.27 -45.29
C GLU A 116 -59.81 -31.74 -45.66
N LYS A 117 -60.82 -31.35 -44.88
CA LYS A 117 -62.24 -31.63 -45.19
C LYS A 117 -62.70 -30.98 -46.50
N GLN A 118 -62.31 -29.73 -46.74
CA GLN A 118 -62.60 -29.03 -48.01
C GLN A 118 -61.93 -29.73 -49.19
N TYR A 119 -60.65 -30.10 -49.05
CA TYR A 119 -59.89 -30.82 -50.08
C TYR A 119 -60.53 -32.16 -50.45
N GLU A 120 -60.87 -33.00 -49.46
CA GLU A 120 -61.52 -34.30 -49.71
C GLU A 120 -62.93 -34.14 -50.31
N SER A 121 -63.66 -33.09 -49.93
CA SER A 121 -64.97 -32.77 -50.51
C SER A 121 -64.85 -32.37 -51.98
N MET A 122 -63.88 -31.51 -52.31
CA MET A 122 -63.58 -31.11 -53.69
C MET A 122 -63.13 -32.30 -54.54
N LYS A 123 -62.27 -33.17 -54.00
CA LYS A 123 -61.82 -34.39 -54.68
C LYS A 123 -62.99 -35.32 -55.02
N LYS A 124 -63.89 -35.57 -54.06
CA LYS A 124 -65.12 -36.35 -54.31
C LYS A 124 -66.02 -35.68 -55.36
N ARG A 125 -66.14 -34.35 -55.32
CA ARG A 125 -66.93 -33.59 -56.30
C ARG A 125 -66.34 -33.70 -57.71
N ILE A 126 -65.03 -33.55 -57.87
CA ILE A 126 -64.31 -33.71 -59.14
C ILE A 126 -64.44 -35.15 -59.65
N GLN A 127 -64.27 -36.14 -58.77
CA GLN A 127 -64.46 -37.55 -59.11
C GLN A 127 -65.88 -37.82 -59.64
N TYR A 128 -66.91 -37.33 -58.93
CA TYR A 128 -68.30 -37.44 -59.37
C TYR A 128 -68.52 -36.81 -60.75
N ILE A 129 -67.99 -35.62 -60.99
CA ILE A 129 -68.09 -34.94 -62.30
C ILE A 129 -67.44 -35.78 -63.40
N TYR A 130 -66.28 -36.40 -63.13
CA TYR A 130 -65.60 -37.26 -64.09
C TYR A 130 -66.36 -38.56 -64.36
N GLU A 131 -66.79 -39.26 -63.31
CA GLU A 131 -67.49 -40.56 -63.39
C GLU A 131 -68.88 -40.46 -64.04
N THR A 132 -69.55 -39.30 -63.90
CA THR A 132 -70.85 -39.04 -64.54
C THR A 132 -70.74 -38.60 -66.01
N GLY A 133 -69.55 -38.69 -66.61
CA GLY A 133 -69.34 -38.46 -68.05
C GLY A 133 -68.81 -37.06 -68.39
N GLY A 134 -68.34 -36.30 -67.40
CA GLY A 134 -68.12 -34.86 -67.54
C GLY A 134 -69.47 -34.15 -67.55
N MET A 135 -69.53 -32.95 -66.97
CA MET A 135 -70.70 -32.09 -67.06
C MET A 135 -70.87 -31.65 -68.54
N ASP A 136 -71.41 -32.52 -69.40
CA ASP A 136 -71.94 -32.13 -70.71
C ASP A 136 -73.27 -31.41 -70.47
N LEU A 137 -73.15 -30.23 -69.87
CA LEU A 137 -74.26 -29.39 -69.44
C LEU A 137 -75.11 -28.97 -70.63
N ALA A 138 -74.47 -28.90 -71.80
CA ALA A 138 -75.13 -28.68 -73.07
C ALA A 138 -76.10 -29.83 -73.39
N SER A 139 -75.71 -31.11 -73.27
CA SER A 139 -76.64 -32.22 -73.50
C SER A 139 -77.74 -32.30 -72.45
N ILE A 140 -77.47 -32.04 -71.17
CA ILE A 140 -78.49 -32.02 -70.11
C ILE A 140 -79.59 -30.98 -70.39
N ILE A 141 -79.22 -29.80 -70.89
CA ILE A 141 -80.15 -28.73 -71.27
C ILE A 141 -80.87 -29.09 -72.60
N LEU A 142 -80.15 -29.65 -73.58
CA LEU A 142 -80.69 -30.04 -74.89
C LEU A 142 -81.62 -31.28 -74.84
N GLU A 143 -81.49 -32.14 -73.83
CA GLU A 143 -82.37 -33.29 -73.57
C GLU A 143 -83.69 -32.91 -72.87
N SER A 144 -83.91 -31.63 -72.57
CA SER A 144 -85.15 -31.16 -71.92
C SER A 144 -86.38 -31.34 -72.82
N LYS A 145 -87.53 -31.72 -72.24
CA LYS A 145 -88.77 -31.99 -72.98
C LYS A 145 -89.66 -30.75 -73.16
N SER A 146 -89.34 -29.65 -72.49
CA SER A 146 -90.09 -28.39 -72.55
C SER A 146 -89.21 -27.16 -72.25
N MET A 147 -89.63 -25.98 -72.70
CA MET A 147 -88.92 -24.72 -72.44
C MET A 147 -88.80 -24.39 -70.94
N GLY A 148 -89.81 -24.74 -70.14
CA GLY A 148 -89.77 -24.56 -68.68
C GLY A 148 -88.78 -25.51 -67.99
N GLU A 149 -88.69 -26.76 -68.44
CA GLU A 149 -87.69 -27.71 -67.96
C GLU A 149 -86.27 -27.29 -68.37
N MET A 150 -86.11 -26.78 -69.59
CA MET A 150 -84.84 -26.23 -70.09
C MET A 150 -84.33 -25.09 -69.20
N LEU A 151 -85.20 -24.11 -68.89
CA LEU A 151 -84.83 -22.95 -68.08
C LEU A 151 -84.45 -23.35 -66.64
N ASN A 152 -85.23 -24.23 -66.00
CA ASN A 152 -84.93 -24.73 -64.67
C ASN A 152 -83.60 -25.51 -64.63
N LYS A 153 -83.33 -26.35 -65.63
CA LYS A 153 -82.05 -27.07 -65.73
C LYS A 153 -80.88 -26.10 -65.92
N ALA A 154 -81.03 -25.07 -66.76
CA ALA A 154 -80.01 -24.04 -66.94
C ALA A 154 -79.71 -23.29 -65.63
N GLU A 155 -80.74 -22.93 -64.86
CA GLU A 155 -80.60 -22.29 -63.54
C GLU A 155 -79.88 -23.20 -62.52
N TYR A 156 -80.23 -24.50 -62.47
CA TYR A 156 -79.51 -25.44 -61.61
C TYR A 156 -78.05 -25.62 -62.01
N VAL A 157 -77.76 -25.68 -63.30
CA VAL A 157 -76.39 -25.77 -63.81
C VAL A 157 -75.57 -24.55 -63.41
N GLU A 158 -76.13 -23.34 -63.54
CA GLU A 158 -75.47 -22.11 -63.13
C GLU A 158 -75.24 -22.08 -61.61
N ALA A 159 -76.27 -22.42 -60.82
CA ALA A 159 -76.19 -22.47 -59.36
C ALA A 159 -75.11 -23.45 -58.88
N ILE A 160 -75.00 -24.63 -59.50
CA ILE A 160 -73.99 -25.64 -59.18
C ILE A 160 -72.59 -25.12 -59.53
N ASN A 161 -72.38 -24.55 -60.72
CA ASN A 161 -71.07 -24.01 -61.12
C ASN A 161 -70.62 -22.88 -60.19
N LYS A 162 -71.56 -22.01 -59.81
CA LYS A 162 -71.29 -20.94 -58.85
C LYS A 162 -70.89 -21.51 -57.49
N TYR A 163 -71.63 -22.49 -56.99
CA TYR A 163 -71.31 -23.17 -55.74
C TYR A 163 -69.92 -23.84 -55.77
N ASP A 164 -69.60 -24.58 -56.83
CA ASP A 164 -68.29 -25.25 -56.98
C ASP A 164 -67.13 -24.24 -57.01
N ARG A 165 -67.31 -23.09 -57.69
CA ARG A 165 -66.33 -21.98 -57.67
C ARG A 165 -66.20 -21.35 -56.28
N GLU A 166 -67.31 -21.11 -55.60
CA GLU A 166 -67.29 -20.60 -54.22
C GLU A 166 -66.58 -21.56 -53.26
N MET A 167 -66.75 -22.88 -53.42
CA MET A 167 -66.04 -23.86 -52.59
C MET A 167 -64.53 -23.85 -52.85
N LEU A 168 -64.10 -23.69 -54.11
CA LEU A 168 -62.69 -23.55 -54.45
C LEU A 168 -62.09 -22.28 -53.82
N HIS A 169 -62.77 -21.14 -53.94
CA HIS A 169 -62.31 -19.89 -53.31
C HIS A 169 -62.22 -20.01 -51.79
N ARG A 170 -63.22 -20.62 -51.13
CA ARG A 170 -63.13 -20.89 -49.68
C ARG A 170 -61.96 -21.79 -49.32
N TYR A 171 -61.60 -22.74 -50.18
CA TYR A 171 -60.44 -23.60 -49.96
C TYR A 171 -59.12 -22.82 -50.14
N GLU A 172 -59.02 -21.96 -51.15
CA GLU A 172 -57.90 -21.05 -51.36
C GLU A 172 -57.71 -20.12 -50.14
N ASP A 173 -58.79 -19.51 -49.66
CA ASP A 173 -58.79 -18.67 -48.46
C ASP A 173 -58.31 -19.45 -47.23
N THR A 174 -58.81 -20.67 -47.00
CA THR A 174 -58.34 -21.51 -45.88
C THR A 174 -56.84 -21.84 -46.01
N CYS A 175 -56.35 -22.11 -47.23
CA CYS A 175 -54.93 -22.37 -47.46
C CYS A 175 -54.06 -21.15 -47.10
N GLU A 176 -54.51 -19.95 -47.47
CA GLU A 176 -53.82 -18.70 -47.12
C GLU A 176 -53.83 -18.47 -45.60
N GLN A 177 -54.96 -18.68 -44.94
CA GLN A 177 -55.07 -18.56 -43.48
C GLN A 177 -54.16 -19.54 -42.73
N VAL A 178 -54.04 -20.79 -43.21
CA VAL A 178 -53.10 -21.77 -42.66
C VAL A 178 -51.67 -21.28 -42.80
N ALA A 179 -51.27 -20.82 -44.00
CA ALA A 179 -49.92 -20.32 -44.24
C ALA A 179 -49.57 -19.10 -43.37
N LEU A 180 -50.51 -18.16 -43.21
CA LEU A 180 -50.36 -17.01 -42.32
C LEU A 180 -50.18 -17.44 -40.86
N LYS A 181 -51.03 -18.35 -40.36
CA LYS A 181 -50.96 -18.85 -38.98
C LYS A 181 -49.68 -19.65 -38.70
N GLU A 182 -49.19 -20.43 -39.68
CA GLU A 182 -47.89 -21.11 -39.56
C GLU A 182 -46.74 -20.12 -39.39
N GLU A 183 -46.73 -19.04 -40.17
CA GLU A 183 -45.70 -18.01 -40.08
C GLU A 183 -45.82 -17.20 -38.78
N THR A 184 -47.04 -16.80 -38.37
CA THR A 184 -47.30 -16.14 -37.08
C THR A 184 -46.80 -17.00 -35.92
N LEU A 185 -47.16 -18.28 -35.88
CA LEU A 185 -46.74 -19.20 -34.82
C LEU A 185 -45.22 -19.33 -34.75
N LYS A 186 -44.54 -19.33 -35.90
CA LYS A 186 -43.08 -19.38 -35.97
C LYS A 186 -42.45 -18.11 -35.43
N GLN A 187 -43.02 -16.94 -35.74
CA GLN A 187 -42.56 -15.65 -35.21
C GLN A 187 -42.75 -15.56 -33.70
N GLU A 188 -43.93 -15.93 -33.19
CA GLU A 188 -44.23 -15.96 -31.76
C GLU A 188 -43.28 -16.89 -30.99
N LYS A 189 -43.01 -18.10 -31.51
CA LYS A 189 -42.03 -19.01 -30.89
C LYS A 189 -40.62 -18.46 -30.88
N THR A 190 -40.22 -17.74 -31.93
CA THR A 190 -38.90 -17.10 -32.00
C THR A 190 -38.79 -15.99 -30.97
N GLU A 191 -39.84 -15.17 -30.84
CA GLU A 191 -39.94 -14.10 -29.85
C GLU A 191 -39.88 -14.65 -28.42
N LEU A 192 -40.63 -15.73 -28.13
CA LEU A 192 -40.63 -16.40 -26.83
C LEU A 192 -39.24 -16.89 -26.43
N VAL A 193 -38.53 -17.58 -27.34
CA VAL A 193 -37.16 -18.05 -27.09
C VAL A 193 -36.23 -16.86 -26.82
N GLY A 194 -36.34 -15.77 -27.59
CA GLY A 194 -35.56 -14.56 -27.37
C GLY A 194 -35.81 -13.91 -25.99
N MET A 195 -37.06 -13.89 -25.53
CA MET A 195 -37.41 -13.42 -24.19
C MET A 195 -36.79 -14.31 -23.08
N GLN A 196 -36.89 -15.63 -23.23
CA GLN A 196 -36.31 -16.61 -22.30
C GLN A 196 -34.78 -16.49 -22.22
N GLU A 197 -34.10 -16.36 -23.36
CA GLU A 197 -32.65 -16.16 -23.42
C GLU A 197 -32.21 -14.83 -22.78
N SER A 198 -32.96 -13.75 -23.03
CA SER A 198 -32.68 -12.44 -22.43
C SER A 198 -32.80 -12.48 -20.90
N MET A 199 -33.84 -13.14 -20.39
CA MET A 199 -34.06 -13.32 -18.95
C MET A 199 -32.89 -14.08 -18.30
N GLU A 200 -32.47 -15.22 -18.88
CA GLU A 200 -31.38 -16.04 -18.33
C GLU A 200 -30.03 -15.32 -18.40
N SER A 201 -29.77 -14.57 -19.48
CA SER A 201 -28.56 -13.77 -19.63
C SER A 201 -28.44 -12.71 -18.54
N LYS A 202 -29.51 -11.93 -18.30
CA LYS A 202 -29.52 -10.89 -17.26
C LYS A 202 -29.28 -11.46 -15.87
N LYS A 203 -29.92 -12.58 -15.55
CA LYS A 203 -29.73 -13.29 -14.27
C LYS A 203 -28.28 -13.73 -14.08
N THR A 204 -27.71 -14.39 -15.08
CA THR A 204 -26.34 -14.92 -15.03
C THR A 204 -25.29 -13.82 -14.91
N GLU A 205 -25.47 -12.71 -15.62
CA GLU A 205 -24.53 -11.58 -15.62
C GLU A 205 -24.41 -10.95 -14.23
N VAL A 206 -25.55 -10.61 -13.61
CA VAL A 206 -25.57 -9.99 -12.28
C VAL A 206 -25.03 -10.93 -11.21
N ASP A 207 -25.45 -12.20 -11.22
CA ASP A 207 -24.96 -13.22 -10.28
C ASP A 207 -23.43 -13.40 -10.39
N SER A 208 -22.89 -13.38 -11.61
CA SER A 208 -21.44 -13.48 -11.85
C SER A 208 -20.69 -12.27 -11.28
N LEU A 209 -21.19 -11.06 -11.48
CA LEU A 209 -20.58 -9.84 -10.97
C LEU A 209 -20.60 -9.80 -9.44
N ILE A 210 -21.73 -10.12 -8.81
CA ILE A 210 -21.86 -10.18 -7.35
C ILE A 210 -20.87 -11.18 -6.76
N SER A 211 -20.77 -12.37 -7.36
CA SER A 211 -19.84 -13.42 -6.91
C SER A 211 -18.38 -12.97 -7.00
N LYS A 212 -17.96 -12.41 -8.14
CA LYS A 212 -16.60 -11.88 -8.34
C LYS A 212 -16.25 -10.76 -7.36
N THR A 213 -17.18 -9.85 -7.11
CA THR A 213 -16.97 -8.73 -6.17
C THR A 213 -16.85 -9.26 -4.74
N LYS A 214 -17.67 -10.23 -4.34
CA LYS A 214 -17.59 -10.88 -3.03
C LYS A 214 -16.27 -11.63 -2.82
N ASP A 215 -15.79 -12.33 -3.85
CA ASP A 215 -14.49 -13.01 -3.82
C ASP A 215 -13.34 -12.00 -3.69
N SER A 216 -13.44 -10.87 -4.38
CA SER A 216 -12.44 -9.79 -4.33
C SER A 216 -12.39 -9.13 -2.95
N ILE A 217 -13.56 -8.89 -2.32
CA ILE A 217 -13.65 -8.39 -0.93
C ILE A 217 -12.98 -9.37 0.03
N SER A 218 -13.26 -10.67 -0.12
CA SER A 218 -12.69 -11.72 0.73
C SER A 218 -11.18 -11.83 0.56
N ALA A 219 -10.66 -11.68 -0.67
CA ALA A 219 -9.23 -11.62 -0.93
C ALA A 219 -8.58 -10.41 -0.25
N LYS A 220 -9.20 -9.24 -0.34
CA LYS A 220 -8.72 -8.02 0.33
C LYS A 220 -8.75 -8.12 1.85
N GLU A 221 -9.75 -8.79 2.41
CA GLU A 221 -9.81 -9.05 3.86
C GLU A 221 -8.63 -9.91 4.35
N ASN A 222 -8.25 -10.93 3.58
CA ASN A 222 -7.05 -11.72 3.85
C ASN A 222 -5.77 -10.89 3.71
N GLU A 223 -5.63 -10.08 2.66
CA GLU A 223 -4.48 -9.18 2.48
C GLU A 223 -4.33 -8.17 3.63
N ILE A 224 -5.45 -7.64 4.13
CA ILE A 224 -5.47 -6.74 5.31
C ILE A 224 -5.03 -7.49 6.56
N SER A 225 -5.49 -8.74 6.76
CA SER A 225 -5.08 -9.56 7.90
C SER A 225 -3.57 -9.83 7.86
N ASP A 226 -3.05 -10.30 6.73
CA ASP A 226 -1.62 -10.58 6.55
C ASP A 226 -0.78 -9.30 6.78
N ALA A 227 -1.25 -8.14 6.30
CA ALA A 227 -0.55 -6.87 6.51
C ALA A 227 -0.58 -6.40 7.98
N LYS A 228 -1.69 -6.61 8.69
CA LYS A 228 -1.79 -6.33 10.13
C LYS A 228 -0.87 -7.22 10.97
N ASP A 229 -0.71 -8.48 10.59
CA ASP A 229 0.23 -9.38 11.26
C ASP A 229 1.67 -8.88 11.12
N VAL A 230 2.04 -8.36 9.94
CA VAL A 230 3.35 -7.72 9.72
C VAL A 230 3.55 -6.48 10.60
N VAL A 231 2.53 -5.61 10.72
CA VAL A 231 2.58 -4.45 11.63
C VAL A 231 2.79 -4.90 13.07
N SER A 232 2.07 -5.94 13.52
CA SER A 232 2.21 -6.53 14.84
C SER A 232 3.62 -7.11 15.07
N ASP A 233 4.21 -7.75 14.06
CA ASP A 233 5.58 -8.26 14.13
C ASP A 233 6.62 -7.12 14.26
N TYR A 234 6.41 -5.99 13.56
CA TYR A 234 7.26 -4.82 13.73
C TYR A 234 7.13 -4.21 15.13
N ASP A 235 5.91 -4.11 15.67
CA ASP A 235 5.70 -3.65 17.05
C ASP A 235 6.42 -4.52 18.08
N ALA A 236 6.36 -5.85 17.91
CA ALA A 236 7.09 -6.78 18.77
C ALA A 236 8.61 -6.63 18.65
N GLN A 237 9.15 -6.39 17.45
CA GLN A 237 10.57 -6.15 17.23
C GLN A 237 11.04 -4.83 17.84
N ILE A 238 10.29 -3.75 17.63
CA ILE A 238 10.57 -2.43 18.22
C ILE A 238 10.57 -2.53 19.74
N ALA A 239 9.60 -3.23 20.35
CA ALA A 239 9.54 -3.42 21.79
C ALA A 239 10.77 -4.18 22.33
N LYS A 240 11.19 -5.27 21.66
CA LYS A 240 12.41 -6.00 22.01
C LYS A 240 13.66 -5.13 21.91
N MET A 241 13.77 -4.34 20.85
CA MET A 241 14.93 -3.46 20.62
C MET A 241 15.00 -2.32 21.64
N LYS A 242 13.86 -1.73 22.01
CA LYS A 242 13.80 -0.72 23.09
C LYS A 242 14.21 -1.29 24.45
N ALA A 243 13.74 -2.49 24.79
CA ALA A 243 14.16 -3.15 26.03
C ALA A 243 15.67 -3.44 26.05
N TYR A 244 16.25 -3.80 24.90
CA TYR A 244 17.70 -3.98 24.76
C TYR A 244 18.48 -2.66 24.89
N GLU A 245 17.97 -1.58 24.31
CA GLU A 245 18.53 -0.23 24.46
C GLU A 245 18.56 0.23 25.93
N GLU A 246 17.46 0.01 26.67
CA GLU A 246 17.40 0.29 28.12
C GLU A 246 18.43 -0.54 28.92
N GLU A 247 18.65 -1.80 28.54
CA GLU A 247 19.67 -2.64 29.18
C GLU A 247 21.09 -2.12 28.90
N LEU A 248 21.37 -1.66 27.68
CA LEU A 248 22.65 -1.05 27.31
C LEU A 248 22.90 0.25 28.07
N GLU A 249 21.89 1.12 28.20
CA GLU A 249 21.99 2.34 29.00
C GLU A 249 22.23 2.03 30.48
N ARG A 250 21.58 1.01 31.04
CA ARG A 250 21.83 0.58 32.42
C ARG A 250 23.28 0.11 32.61
N LYS A 251 23.81 -0.70 31.68
CA LYS A 251 25.22 -1.15 31.71
C LYS A 251 26.19 0.01 31.62
N LYS A 252 25.93 0.96 30.71
CA LYS A 252 26.72 2.19 30.56
C LYS A 252 26.73 3.03 31.84
N ALA A 253 25.57 3.20 32.49
CA ALA A 253 25.46 3.92 33.75
C ALA A 253 26.17 3.19 34.92
N GLU A 254 26.11 1.86 34.96
CA GLU A 254 26.82 1.05 35.96
C GLU A 254 28.34 1.10 35.77
N GLU A 255 28.83 1.03 34.52
CA GLU A 255 30.24 1.20 34.17
C GLU A 255 30.74 2.60 34.54
N ALA A 256 29.96 3.65 34.26
CA ALA A 256 30.29 5.02 34.65
C ALA A 256 30.37 5.19 36.18
N LYS A 257 29.47 4.56 36.93
CA LYS A 257 29.51 4.54 38.40
C LYS A 257 30.75 3.81 38.93
N LYS A 258 31.10 2.64 38.38
CA LYS A 258 32.31 1.88 38.75
C LYS A 258 33.59 2.68 38.46
N LEU A 259 33.64 3.38 37.32
CA LEU A 259 34.77 4.25 36.96
C LEU A 259 34.90 5.43 37.95
N ALA A 260 33.78 6.05 38.33
CA ALA A 260 33.76 7.12 39.33
C ALA A 260 34.15 6.65 40.74
N GLU A 261 33.82 5.42 41.13
CA GLU A 261 34.24 4.81 42.40
C GLU A 261 35.73 4.41 42.42
N GLN A 262 36.27 3.92 41.30
CA GLN A 262 37.71 3.64 41.17
C GLN A 262 38.55 4.92 41.26
N GLN A 263 38.04 6.04 40.73
CA GLN A 263 38.67 7.36 40.89
C GLN A 263 38.64 7.87 42.35
N LYS A 264 37.69 7.41 43.18
CA LYS A 264 37.62 7.74 44.61
C LYS A 264 38.51 6.88 45.53
N LYS A 265 39.07 5.76 45.06
CA LYS A 265 39.86 4.79 45.87
C LYS A 265 41.39 4.86 45.70
N LYS A 266 41.94 5.92 45.11
CA LYS A 266 43.39 6.15 45.05
C LYS A 266 43.88 6.82 46.36
N PRO A 267 44.88 6.29 47.09
CA PRO A 267 45.27 6.85 48.38
C PRO A 267 45.99 8.19 48.22
N THR A 268 45.53 9.18 48.98
CA THR A 268 46.18 10.46 49.25
C THR A 268 47.40 10.24 50.14
N ALA A 269 48.60 10.26 49.54
CA ALA A 269 49.84 10.43 50.27
C ALA A 269 50.31 11.88 50.11
N THR A 270 50.24 12.64 51.20
CA THR A 270 50.80 13.99 51.34
C THR A 270 52.24 13.90 51.82
N SER A 271 53.16 14.60 51.15
CA SER A 271 54.18 15.49 51.76
C SER A 271 55.46 15.58 50.92
N GLY A 272 55.79 16.81 50.48
CA GLY A 272 57.18 17.27 50.41
C GLY A 272 57.70 17.77 49.06
N GLY A 273 57.57 19.08 48.82
CA GLY A 273 58.58 19.85 48.07
C GLY A 273 58.40 20.03 46.56
N GLY A 274 57.92 21.21 46.16
CA GLY A 274 58.44 21.92 44.98
C GLY A 274 58.21 21.29 43.59
N SER A 275 57.04 20.72 43.32
CA SER A 275 56.56 20.47 41.96
C SER A 275 55.05 20.68 41.96
N VAL A 276 54.52 21.42 40.99
CA VAL A 276 53.07 21.60 40.84
C VAL A 276 52.51 20.22 40.50
N THR A 277 51.98 19.51 41.48
CA THR A 277 51.35 18.19 41.30
C THR A 277 50.05 18.39 40.52
N ALA A 278 50.16 18.44 39.20
CA ALA A 278 49.03 18.42 38.29
C ALA A 278 48.42 17.02 38.28
N ASN A 279 47.14 16.92 38.66
CA ASN A 279 46.37 15.71 38.38
C ASN A 279 46.18 15.60 36.85
N SER A 280 45.88 14.41 36.32
CA SER A 280 45.67 14.21 34.86
C SER A 280 44.60 15.16 34.28
N SER A 281 43.64 15.56 35.12
CA SER A 281 42.63 16.58 34.81
C SER A 281 43.22 17.98 34.64
N ASP A 282 44.20 18.38 35.46
CA ASP A 282 44.83 19.71 35.38
C ASP A 282 45.72 19.85 34.15
N SER A 283 46.43 18.78 33.77
CA SER A 283 47.19 18.72 32.52
C SER A 283 46.27 18.81 31.30
N ALA A 284 45.15 18.09 31.30
CA ALA A 284 44.17 18.17 30.21
C ALA A 284 43.53 19.56 30.10
N MET A 285 43.20 20.20 31.23
CA MET A 285 42.67 21.56 31.26
C MET A 285 43.70 22.59 30.78
N LEU A 286 44.97 22.46 31.20
CA LEU A 286 46.03 23.34 30.73
C LEU A 286 46.28 23.14 29.22
N ALA A 287 46.29 21.91 28.74
CA ALA A 287 46.46 21.62 27.32
C ALA A 287 45.29 22.17 26.48
N ALA A 288 44.06 22.04 26.98
CA ALA A 288 42.86 22.56 26.32
C ALA A 288 42.86 24.09 26.26
N ILE A 289 43.28 24.78 27.33
CA ILE A 289 43.35 26.24 27.32
C ILE A 289 44.48 26.75 26.43
N VAL A 290 45.63 26.06 26.40
CA VAL A 290 46.74 26.39 25.48
C VAL A 290 46.30 26.24 24.03
N GLU A 291 45.54 25.20 23.68
CA GLU A 291 45.01 25.08 22.32
C GLU A 291 43.99 26.19 22.00
N CYS A 292 43.15 26.56 22.97
CA CYS A 292 42.16 27.60 22.75
C CYS A 292 42.79 28.98 22.51
N GLU A 293 43.89 29.30 23.19
CA GLU A 293 44.55 30.61 23.14
C GLU A 293 45.70 30.67 22.12
N ALA A 294 46.45 29.58 21.95
CA ALA A 294 47.70 29.52 21.18
C ALA A 294 47.80 28.31 20.24
N GLY A 295 46.69 27.63 19.91
CA GLY A 295 46.72 26.43 19.06
C GLY A 295 47.32 26.62 17.67
N GLY A 296 47.32 27.85 17.14
CA GLY A 296 47.96 28.22 15.87
C GLY A 296 49.38 28.79 15.97
N GLU A 297 49.92 28.91 17.19
CA GLU A 297 51.25 29.48 17.44
C GLU A 297 52.37 28.42 17.36
N SER A 298 53.63 28.88 17.31
CA SER A 298 54.79 28.00 17.46
C SER A 298 54.80 27.30 18.82
N TYR A 299 55.57 26.21 18.95
CA TYR A 299 55.74 25.52 20.24
C TYR A 299 56.22 26.46 21.35
N GLU A 300 57.07 27.43 21.03
CA GLU A 300 57.54 28.46 21.96
C GLU A 300 56.41 29.38 22.44
N GLY A 301 55.47 29.74 21.55
CA GLY A 301 54.27 30.51 21.89
C GLY A 301 53.27 29.71 22.73
N GLN A 302 53.10 28.42 22.41
CA GLN A 302 52.27 27.50 23.21
C GLN A 302 52.85 27.31 24.62
N LEU A 303 54.18 27.16 24.73
CA LEU A 303 54.87 27.07 26.01
C LEU A 303 54.81 28.38 26.80
N ALA A 304 54.83 29.53 26.12
CA ALA A 304 54.70 30.83 26.76
C ALA A 304 53.31 31.01 27.40
N VAL A 305 52.22 30.70 26.69
CA VAL A 305 50.87 30.75 27.28
C VAL A 305 50.73 29.75 28.43
N ALA A 306 51.26 28.53 28.30
CA ALA A 306 51.29 27.56 29.39
C ALA A 306 52.07 28.08 30.61
N SER A 307 53.18 28.78 30.37
CA SER A 307 54.01 29.39 31.41
C SER A 307 53.26 30.47 32.18
N VAL A 308 52.46 31.32 31.52
CA VAL A 308 51.63 32.33 32.21
C VAL A 308 50.67 31.68 33.20
N VAL A 309 49.99 30.60 32.79
CA VAL A 309 49.03 29.90 33.68
C VAL A 309 49.76 29.32 34.90
N VAL A 310 50.92 28.70 34.69
CA VAL A 310 51.74 28.16 35.79
C VAL A 310 52.31 29.26 36.68
N ASN A 311 52.74 30.39 36.11
CA ASN A 311 53.24 31.55 36.85
C ASN A 311 52.14 32.19 37.71
N ARG A 312 50.91 32.26 37.20
CA ARG A 312 49.73 32.70 37.98
C ARG A 312 49.48 31.76 39.14
N VAL A 313 49.49 30.45 38.93
CA VAL A 313 49.35 29.47 40.04
C VAL A 313 50.43 29.63 41.10
N LYS A 314 51.65 30.04 40.72
CA LYS A 314 52.77 30.30 41.64
C LYS A 314 52.72 31.68 42.32
N SER A 315 51.92 32.61 41.81
CA SER A 315 51.82 33.98 42.34
C SER A 315 50.77 34.05 43.44
N SER A 316 51.06 34.74 44.54
CA SER A 316 50.10 34.96 45.65
C SER A 316 48.91 35.83 45.26
N SER A 317 48.98 36.54 44.12
CA SER A 317 47.91 37.41 43.62
C SER A 317 46.82 36.68 42.85
N PHE A 318 46.97 35.37 42.62
CA PHE A 318 46.06 34.55 41.80
C PHE A 318 45.65 33.26 42.53
N PRO A 319 44.59 32.58 42.08
CA PRO A 319 44.24 31.26 42.60
C PRO A 319 45.41 30.27 42.49
N ASN A 320 45.64 29.51 43.55
CA ASN A 320 46.73 28.53 43.64
C ASN A 320 46.42 27.18 42.95
N THR A 321 45.46 27.14 42.01
CA THR A 321 45.09 25.95 41.26
C THR A 321 44.90 26.27 39.78
N ILE A 322 45.26 25.33 38.88
CA ILE A 322 45.12 25.50 37.43
C ILE A 322 43.66 25.77 37.05
N SER A 323 42.73 25.00 37.61
CA SER A 323 41.29 25.23 37.42
C SER A 323 40.85 26.63 37.88
N GLY A 324 41.31 27.09 39.05
CA GLY A 324 41.00 28.41 39.58
C GLY A 324 41.49 29.55 38.67
N VAL A 325 42.68 29.40 38.08
CA VAL A 325 43.22 30.37 37.12
C VAL A 325 42.44 30.35 35.80
N ILE A 326 42.09 29.17 35.28
CA ILE A 326 41.36 29.02 34.01
C ILE A 326 39.94 29.58 34.11
N TYR A 327 39.23 29.35 35.21
CA TYR A 327 37.86 29.84 35.42
C TYR A 327 37.77 31.27 35.97
N GLN A 328 38.89 31.97 36.12
CA GLN A 328 38.87 33.36 36.56
C GLN A 328 38.18 34.23 35.51
N GLY A 329 37.13 34.94 35.91
CA GLY A 329 36.29 35.74 35.02
C GLY A 329 37.10 36.76 34.21
N GLY A 330 36.90 36.76 32.88
CA GLY A 330 37.50 37.72 31.96
C GLY A 330 38.94 37.41 31.50
N GLN A 331 39.57 36.33 31.98
CA GLN A 331 40.97 36.00 31.64
C GLN A 331 41.12 35.09 30.41
N PHE A 332 40.17 34.18 30.19
CA PHE A 332 40.17 33.27 29.05
C PHE A 332 38.79 33.25 28.37
N SER A 333 38.65 34.03 27.30
CA SER A 333 37.43 34.13 26.47
C SER A 333 36.83 32.77 26.03
N PRO A 334 37.65 31.75 25.69
CA PRO A 334 37.18 30.42 25.28
C PRO A 334 36.43 29.62 26.36
N VAL A 335 36.58 29.99 27.64
CA VAL A 335 35.93 29.30 28.76
C VAL A 335 34.46 29.68 28.84
N ALA A 336 34.13 30.97 28.70
CA ALA A 336 32.75 31.46 28.69
C ALA A 336 31.98 31.12 27.40
N SER A 337 32.69 30.92 26.28
CA SER A 337 32.10 30.61 24.98
C SER A 337 31.87 29.10 24.72
N GLY A 338 32.22 28.23 25.67
CA GLY A 338 32.01 26.78 25.56
C GLY A 338 33.03 26.03 24.68
N ARG A 339 33.88 26.74 23.93
CA ARG A 339 34.96 26.16 23.11
C ARG A 339 35.95 25.35 23.95
N PHE A 340 36.26 25.82 25.16
CA PHE A 340 37.11 25.11 26.11
C PHE A 340 36.57 23.71 26.46
N ALA A 341 35.27 23.58 26.71
CA ALA A 341 34.64 22.30 27.05
C ALA A 341 34.71 21.29 25.88
N VAL A 342 34.56 21.78 24.64
CA VAL A 342 34.70 20.95 23.42
C VAL A 342 36.13 20.44 23.26
N VAL A 343 37.13 21.29 23.43
CA VAL A 343 38.55 20.89 23.32
C VAL A 343 38.94 19.93 24.44
N LEU A 344 38.46 20.17 25.66
CA LEU A 344 38.71 19.30 26.80
C LEU A 344 38.09 17.90 26.60
N ALA A 345 36.88 17.82 26.03
CA ALA A 345 36.22 16.54 25.74
C ALA A 345 36.87 15.78 24.58
N ARG A 346 37.36 16.50 23.56
CA ARG A 346 38.04 15.92 22.39
C ARG A 346 39.47 15.48 22.70
N GLY A 347 40.12 16.13 23.67
CA GLY A 347 41.57 16.09 23.84
C GLY A 347 42.25 17.18 23.01
N ALA A 348 43.25 17.81 23.63
CA ALA A 348 44.04 18.86 23.00
C ALA A 348 45.03 18.27 21.97
N SER A 349 45.45 19.09 21.00
CA SER A 349 46.47 18.71 20.01
C SER A 349 47.80 18.31 20.69
N GLY A 350 48.57 17.43 20.03
CA GLY A 350 49.80 16.85 20.61
C GLY A 350 50.84 17.89 21.03
N SER A 351 51.01 18.97 20.26
CA SER A 351 51.96 20.05 20.61
C SER A 351 51.50 20.87 21.82
N CYS A 352 50.20 21.13 21.94
CA CYS A 352 49.62 21.86 23.07
C CYS A 352 49.70 21.04 24.37
N ALA A 353 49.45 19.73 24.28
CA ALA A 353 49.63 18.81 25.40
C ALA A 353 51.11 18.72 25.84
N GLN A 354 52.04 18.68 24.89
CA GLN A 354 53.47 18.68 25.17
C GLN A 354 53.92 19.98 25.86
N ALA A 355 53.48 21.14 25.35
CA ALA A 355 53.80 22.43 25.95
C ALA A 355 53.22 22.59 27.36
N ALA A 356 51.97 22.15 27.58
CA ALA A 356 51.34 22.13 28.89
C ALA A 356 52.11 21.25 29.89
N ASN A 357 52.50 20.04 29.50
CA ASN A 357 53.28 19.14 30.34
C ASN A 357 54.69 19.67 30.65
N ALA A 358 55.33 20.34 29.67
CA ALA A 358 56.62 20.98 29.88
C ALA A 358 56.54 22.12 30.91
N ALA A 359 55.53 23.00 30.82
CA ALA A 359 55.32 24.07 31.78
C ALA A 359 55.01 23.55 33.19
N LEU A 360 54.17 22.51 33.31
CA LEU A 360 53.86 21.86 34.59
C LEU A 360 55.08 21.19 35.21
N SER A 361 55.98 20.65 34.39
CA SER A 361 57.27 20.09 34.82
C SER A 361 58.30 21.16 35.21
N GLY A 362 57.94 22.45 35.15
CA GLY A 362 58.79 23.57 35.54
C GLY A 362 59.61 24.19 34.41
N ASN A 363 59.46 23.72 33.17
CA ASN A 363 60.11 24.33 32.00
C ASN A 363 59.26 25.51 31.49
N THR A 364 59.47 26.69 32.09
CA THR A 364 58.81 27.94 31.69
C THR A 364 59.78 28.85 30.93
N ASN A 365 59.38 29.36 29.78
CA ASN A 365 60.21 30.23 28.94
C ASN A 365 60.01 31.74 29.17
N ILE A 366 59.04 32.12 30.00
CA ILE A 366 58.75 33.51 30.38
C ILE A 366 58.34 33.61 31.85
N SER A 367 58.55 34.79 32.47
CA SER A 367 58.14 35.11 33.85
C SER A 367 56.88 35.99 33.93
N ALA A 368 56.27 36.33 32.80
CA ALA A 368 55.10 37.19 32.73
C ALA A 368 53.85 36.55 33.37
N LEU A 369 52.94 37.42 33.83
CA LEU A 369 51.65 37.02 34.41
C LEU A 369 50.48 37.38 33.49
N TYR A 370 50.70 38.17 32.45
CA TYR A 370 49.65 38.55 31.49
C TYR A 370 50.14 38.34 30.07
N PHE A 371 49.19 38.13 29.16
CA PHE A 371 49.45 38.12 27.73
C PHE A 371 48.28 38.75 26.99
N CYS A 372 48.56 39.32 25.82
CA CYS A 372 47.55 39.86 24.90
C CYS A 372 48.04 39.69 23.46
N ARG A 373 47.16 39.96 22.49
CA ARG A 373 47.58 39.98 21.07
C ARG A 373 48.59 41.10 20.84
N ALA A 374 49.60 40.85 20.01
CA ALA A 374 50.64 41.83 19.70
C ALA A 374 50.11 43.15 19.11
N SER A 375 48.93 43.11 18.48
CA SER A 375 48.23 44.30 17.97
C SER A 375 47.61 45.20 19.06
N SER A 376 47.71 44.84 20.34
CA SER A 376 47.06 45.57 21.45
C SER A 376 47.89 46.78 21.95
N GLY A 377 49.10 47.00 21.42
CA GLY A 377 49.93 48.16 21.75
C GLY A 377 50.59 48.13 23.15
N VAL A 378 50.54 47.00 23.85
CA VAL A 378 51.18 46.81 25.16
C VAL A 378 52.68 46.52 24.99
N SER A 379 53.53 47.10 25.84
CA SER A 379 54.96 46.83 25.85
C SER A 379 55.26 45.55 26.64
N GLY A 380 56.05 44.63 26.08
CA GLY A 380 56.39 43.35 26.71
C GLY A 380 57.23 42.45 25.79
N THR A 381 57.46 41.21 26.21
CA THR A 381 58.17 40.21 25.39
C THR A 381 57.23 39.67 24.32
N VAL A 382 57.62 39.79 23.05
CA VAL A 382 56.82 39.29 21.91
C VAL A 382 57.25 37.88 21.54
N ILE A 383 56.31 36.92 21.59
CA ILE A 383 56.53 35.55 21.11
C ILE A 383 55.32 35.18 20.24
N GLY A 384 55.58 34.95 18.94
CA GLY A 384 54.53 34.72 17.95
C GLY A 384 53.60 35.95 17.84
N ASN A 385 52.28 35.71 17.83
CA ASN A 385 51.29 36.80 17.77
C ASN A 385 50.90 37.37 19.15
N HIS A 386 51.63 37.04 20.21
CA HIS A 386 51.33 37.46 21.58
C HIS A 386 52.44 38.34 22.17
N VAL A 387 52.03 39.34 22.96
CA VAL A 387 52.90 40.10 23.86
C VAL A 387 52.64 39.63 25.29
N PHE A 388 53.70 39.30 26.02
CA PHE A 388 53.70 38.85 27.40
C PHE A 388 54.30 39.93 28.32
N TYR A 389 53.61 40.27 29.41
CA TYR A 389 53.96 41.38 30.32
C TYR A 389 53.62 41.12 31.79
#